data_AF-A0ABD3RVG8-F1
#
_entry.id   AF-A0ABD3RVG8-F1
#
_cell.length_a   1.000
_cell.length_b   1.000
_cell.length_c   1.000
_cell.angle_alpha   90.00
_cell.angle_beta   90.00
_cell.angle_gamma   90.00
#
_symmetry.space_group_name_H-M   'P 1'
#
loop_
_entity.id
_entity.type
_entity.pdbx_description
1 polymer ?
#
loop_
_entity_poly.entity_id
_entity_poly.type
_entity_poly.pdbx_seq_one_letter_code
_entity_poly.pdbx_strand_id
1 'polypeptide(L)'
;MKKVSSFVVIAVLVRPYIAEAFAPSIEGRSRTQLHAIPNSRRDFLTSSIAISSLAAATSAVVLSPFPGVADVSDGNALPEGALQFSRVIKVRAQLNSVAKRVADRPSEIDKAEWDKIDDFLRTLYSAGEDMKVIAKGIYEPAKKTKADEDIKLLQSLVQVAQKPVSNGDSAGFAVVAAKVDGLFEDFFDLLRDIPDEL
;
A
#
# COMPACT_ATOMS: atom_id res chain seq x y z
N MET A 1 -3.26 -62.46 2.09
CA MET A 1 -4.72 -62.20 2.17
C MET A 1 -4.92 -61.23 3.33
N LYS A 2 -5.50 -60.03 3.25
CA LYS A 2 -6.48 -59.40 2.35
C LYS A 2 -6.07 -57.92 2.18
N LYS A 3 -6.12 -57.41 0.94
CA LYS A 3 -6.08 -55.97 0.65
C LYS A 3 -7.51 -55.45 0.67
N VAL A 4 -7.77 -54.31 1.32
CA VAL A 4 -9.08 -53.63 1.23
C VAL A 4 -8.82 -52.25 0.64
N SER A 5 -9.16 -52.13 -0.64
CA SER A 5 -9.26 -50.86 -1.36
C SER A 5 -10.48 -50.10 -0.86
N SER A 6 -10.31 -48.83 -0.51
CA SER A 6 -11.44 -47.91 -0.35
C SER A 6 -11.30 -46.81 -1.40
N PHE A 7 -12.11 -46.92 -2.46
CA PHE A 7 -12.30 -45.87 -3.45
C PHE A 7 -13.20 -44.80 -2.84
N VAL A 8 -12.68 -43.60 -2.62
CA VAL A 8 -13.48 -42.41 -2.33
C VAL A 8 -13.57 -41.60 -3.61
N VAL A 9 -14.75 -41.63 -4.22
CA VAL A 9 -15.15 -40.81 -5.36
C VAL A 9 -15.57 -39.44 -4.81
N ILE A 10 -14.75 -38.41 -5.03
CA ILE A 10 -15.16 -37.02 -4.80
C ILE A 10 -15.54 -36.44 -6.16
N ALA A 11 -16.82 -36.12 -6.29
CA ALA A 11 -17.42 -35.51 -7.46
C ALA A 11 -16.83 -34.12 -7.69
N VAL A 12 -16.33 -33.92 -8.91
CA VAL A 12 -15.87 -32.65 -9.46
C VAL A 12 -17.09 -31.74 -9.66
N LEU A 13 -17.12 -30.61 -8.94
CA LEU A 13 -18.03 -29.50 -9.21
C LEU A 13 -17.26 -28.44 -9.99
N VAL A 14 -17.22 -28.59 -11.32
CA VAL A 14 -16.75 -27.57 -12.25
C VAL A 14 -17.73 -26.40 -12.18
N ARG A 15 -17.32 -25.28 -11.60
CA ARG A 15 -17.99 -23.99 -11.81
C ARG A 15 -17.29 -23.26 -12.97
N PRO A 16 -17.98 -22.98 -14.09
CA PRO A 16 -17.49 -22.00 -15.04
C PRO A 16 -17.84 -20.61 -14.48
N TYR A 17 -16.86 -19.91 -13.91
CA TYR A 17 -16.99 -18.47 -13.71
C TYR A 17 -16.26 -17.74 -14.83
N ILE A 18 -17.07 -16.95 -15.51
CA ILE A 18 -16.80 -16.22 -16.74
C ILE A 18 -15.75 -15.16 -16.47
N ALA A 19 -14.74 -15.12 -17.34
CA ALA A 19 -13.79 -14.04 -17.46
C ALA A 19 -14.49 -12.82 -18.08
N GLU A 20 -14.61 -11.73 -17.32
CA GLU A 20 -14.84 -10.39 -17.87
C GLU A 20 -14.57 -9.34 -16.78
N ALA A 21 -13.39 -8.73 -16.78
CA ALA A 21 -13.13 -7.56 -15.92
C ALA A 21 -12.21 -6.50 -16.54
N PHE A 22 -11.81 -6.64 -17.81
CA PHE A 22 -11.06 -5.59 -18.51
C PHE A 22 -11.47 -5.55 -19.98
N ALA A 23 -12.68 -5.05 -20.24
CA ALA A 23 -13.05 -4.49 -21.54
C ALA A 23 -13.21 -2.97 -21.39
N PRO A 24 -12.54 -2.15 -22.23
CA PRO A 24 -12.68 -0.70 -22.17
C PRO A 24 -14.05 -0.26 -22.70
N SER A 25 -14.84 0.38 -21.84
CA SER A 25 -16.08 1.05 -22.25
C SER A 25 -15.73 2.28 -23.10
N ILE A 26 -15.97 2.17 -24.39
CA ILE A 26 -16.04 3.28 -25.34
C ILE A 26 -17.50 3.75 -25.38
N GLU A 27 -17.67 5.07 -25.52
CA GLU A 27 -18.91 5.85 -25.77
C GLU A 27 -19.54 6.56 -24.57
N GLY A 28 -19.85 7.85 -24.75
CA GLY A 28 -20.66 8.63 -23.82
C GLY A 28 -20.28 10.08 -23.60
N ARG A 29 -19.92 10.80 -24.66
CA ARG A 29 -19.58 12.23 -24.68
C ARG A 29 -20.81 13.10 -24.32
N SER A 30 -20.76 13.82 -23.19
CA SER A 30 -21.61 14.99 -22.94
C SER A 30 -20.76 16.23 -22.72
N ARG A 31 -20.71 17.05 -23.77
CA ARG A 31 -20.16 18.40 -23.83
C ARG A 31 -21.02 19.36 -22.99
N THR A 32 -20.37 20.16 -22.15
CA THR A 32 -20.79 21.56 -21.96
C THR A 32 -19.86 22.43 -22.79
N GLN A 33 -20.46 23.14 -23.74
CA GLN A 33 -19.76 24.10 -24.59
C GLN A 33 -19.50 25.38 -23.80
N LEU A 34 -18.31 25.95 -23.95
CA LEU A 34 -18.17 27.40 -23.86
C LEU A 34 -17.39 27.87 -25.08
N HIS A 35 -18.06 28.76 -25.81
CA HIS A 35 -17.65 29.36 -27.06
C HIS A 35 -16.35 30.18 -26.91
N ALA A 36 -15.37 29.90 -27.77
CA ALA A 36 -14.57 30.94 -28.40
C ALA A 36 -14.17 30.45 -29.80
N ILE A 37 -14.67 31.15 -30.81
CA ILE A 37 -14.44 30.90 -32.23
C ILE A 37 -13.02 31.35 -32.59
N PRO A 38 -12.35 30.64 -33.53
CA PRO A 38 -10.94 30.77 -33.81
C PRO A 38 -10.67 31.78 -34.92
N ASN A 39 -9.50 32.40 -34.90
CA ASN A 39 -8.82 33.01 -36.04
C ASN A 39 -7.39 33.31 -35.58
N SER A 40 -6.34 33.21 -36.37
CA SER A 40 -6.09 32.65 -37.69
C SER A 40 -4.56 32.59 -37.76
N ARG A 41 -4.04 31.61 -38.50
CA ARG A 41 -2.62 31.41 -38.73
C ARG A 41 -2.00 32.57 -39.51
N ARG A 42 -0.67 32.73 -39.32
CA ARG A 42 0.34 33.41 -40.14
C ARG A 42 0.66 34.84 -39.71
N ASP A 43 1.92 34.97 -39.29
CA ASP A 43 2.94 35.95 -39.70
C ASP A 43 2.42 37.17 -40.46
N PHE A 44 2.86 38.37 -40.10
CA PHE A 44 3.41 39.37 -41.02
C PHE A 44 3.79 40.64 -40.24
N LEU A 45 4.99 41.14 -40.54
CA LEU A 45 5.53 42.49 -40.26
C LEU A 45 6.27 42.72 -38.94
N THR A 46 7.56 42.42 -39.02
CA THR A 46 8.64 43.40 -38.87
C THR A 46 8.19 44.87 -38.80
N SER A 47 8.53 45.56 -37.71
CA SER A 47 8.96 46.96 -37.73
C SER A 47 9.83 47.26 -36.51
N SER A 48 11.07 47.58 -36.81
CA SER A 48 12.13 48.06 -35.94
C SER A 48 11.78 49.41 -35.30
N ILE A 49 12.42 49.71 -34.15
CA ILE A 49 13.02 50.99 -33.67
C ILE A 49 13.32 50.70 -32.18
N ALA A 50 14.52 50.26 -31.80
CA ALA A 50 15.76 51.04 -31.64
C ALA A 50 15.66 52.18 -30.60
N ILE A 51 16.69 52.21 -29.73
CA ILE A 51 17.24 53.36 -28.98
C ILE A 51 16.83 53.46 -27.48
N SER A 52 17.76 52.92 -26.68
CA SER A 52 18.40 53.55 -25.52
C SER A 52 17.62 53.73 -24.20
N SER A 53 18.01 52.94 -23.20
CA SER A 53 18.87 53.48 -22.12
C SER A 53 19.42 52.35 -21.24
N LEU A 54 20.71 52.49 -20.95
CA LEU A 54 21.52 51.70 -20.06
C LEU A 54 21.22 52.08 -18.59
N ALA A 55 21.50 51.13 -17.69
CA ALA A 55 21.68 51.25 -16.23
C ALA A 55 20.45 50.93 -15.34
N ALA A 56 20.41 49.71 -14.82
CA ALA A 56 20.87 49.44 -13.46
C ALA A 56 20.77 47.92 -13.18
N ALA A 57 21.92 47.29 -13.01
CA ALA A 57 22.01 45.97 -12.41
C ALA A 57 21.79 46.11 -10.91
N THR A 58 20.63 45.71 -10.41
CA THR A 58 20.43 45.28 -9.03
C THR A 58 19.55 44.05 -9.02
N SER A 59 20.00 43.06 -8.26
CA SER A 59 19.56 41.67 -8.27
C SER A 59 18.04 41.51 -8.19
N ALA A 60 17.50 40.74 -9.12
CA ALA A 60 16.20 40.11 -9.00
C ALA A 60 16.19 39.22 -7.76
N VAL A 61 15.58 39.70 -6.68
CA VAL A 61 15.04 38.83 -5.64
C VAL A 61 13.53 38.83 -5.83
N VAL A 62 13.09 38.03 -6.80
CA VAL A 62 11.70 37.56 -6.82
C VAL A 62 11.60 36.59 -5.64
N LEU A 63 11.27 37.13 -4.47
CA LEU A 63 10.76 36.34 -3.36
C LEU A 63 9.50 35.67 -3.86
N SER A 64 9.65 34.43 -4.33
CA SER A 64 8.52 33.53 -4.54
C SER A 64 7.90 33.35 -3.15
N PRO A 65 6.65 33.78 -2.90
CA PRO A 65 5.98 33.34 -1.70
C PRO A 65 5.92 31.81 -1.82
N PHE A 66 6.67 31.12 -0.97
CA PHE A 66 6.42 29.71 -0.74
C PHE A 66 4.93 29.57 -0.46
N PRO A 67 4.20 28.68 -1.15
CA PRO A 67 2.87 28.34 -0.68
C PRO A 67 3.07 27.80 0.73
N GLY A 68 2.69 28.61 1.72
CA GLY A 68 2.47 28.11 3.07
C GLY A 68 1.40 27.05 2.91
N VAL A 69 1.80 25.79 3.03
CA VAL A 69 0.86 24.68 3.22
C VAL A 69 0.23 25.01 4.55
N ALA A 70 -0.96 25.59 4.50
CA ALA A 70 -1.80 25.70 5.67
C ALA A 70 -1.94 24.28 6.20
N ASP A 71 -1.48 24.06 7.43
CA ASP A 71 -1.81 22.88 8.21
C ASP A 71 -3.31 22.98 8.49
N VAL A 72 -4.09 22.57 7.50
CA VAL A 72 -5.47 22.19 7.68
C VAL A 72 -5.42 20.90 8.51
N SER A 73 -5.20 21.10 9.80
CA SER A 73 -5.74 20.22 10.83
C SER A 73 -7.26 20.30 10.68
N ASP A 74 -7.77 19.66 9.62
CA ASP A 74 -9.17 19.34 9.43
C ASP A 74 -9.61 18.73 10.75
N GLY A 75 -10.63 19.32 11.39
CA GLY A 75 -11.27 18.79 12.60
C GLY A 75 -12.00 17.46 12.37
N ASN A 76 -11.44 16.61 11.52
CA ASN A 76 -11.87 15.30 11.06
C ASN A 76 -10.67 14.33 10.90
N ALA A 77 -9.46 14.71 11.34
CA ALA A 77 -8.37 13.75 11.46
C ALA A 77 -8.79 12.70 12.51
N LEU A 78 -8.98 11.47 12.04
CA LEU A 78 -9.06 10.30 12.91
C LEU A 78 -7.95 10.40 13.97
N PRO A 79 -8.21 10.03 15.24
CA PRO A 79 -7.18 10.01 16.27
C PRO A 79 -5.90 9.39 15.71
N GLU A 80 -4.73 9.92 16.05
CA GLU A 80 -3.43 9.59 15.44
C GLU A 80 -3.06 8.09 15.49
N GLY A 81 -3.88 7.22 16.10
CA GLY A 81 -3.78 5.75 16.02
C GLY A 81 -4.80 5.05 15.11
N ALA A 82 -5.94 5.66 14.78
CA ALA A 82 -7.02 4.99 14.04
C ALA A 82 -6.71 4.82 12.54
N LEU A 83 -6.06 5.82 11.91
CA LEU A 83 -5.59 5.67 10.53
C LEU A 83 -4.53 4.56 10.42
N GLN A 84 -3.60 4.52 11.37
CA GLN A 84 -2.52 3.56 11.50
C GLN A 84 -3.10 2.15 11.70
N PHE A 85 -4.07 2.00 12.59
CA PHE A 85 -4.78 0.75 12.80
C PHE A 85 -5.46 0.25 11.52
N SER A 86 -6.11 1.14 10.77
CA SER A 86 -6.70 0.79 9.47
C SER A 86 -5.66 0.32 8.45
N ARG A 87 -4.45 0.91 8.45
CA ARG A 87 -3.34 0.48 7.59
C ARG A 87 -2.84 -0.90 8.00
N VAL A 88 -2.64 -1.15 9.29
CA VAL A 88 -2.18 -2.44 9.80
C VAL A 88 -3.16 -3.57 9.44
N ILE A 89 -4.48 -3.34 9.59
CA ILE A 89 -5.50 -4.31 9.16
C ILE A 89 -5.40 -4.61 7.66
N LYS A 90 -5.27 -3.57 6.83
CA LYS A 90 -5.15 -3.73 5.37
C LYS A 90 -3.90 -4.51 5.00
N VAL A 91 -2.76 -4.23 5.64
CA VAL A 91 -1.51 -4.94 5.39
C VAL A 91 -1.63 -6.41 5.78
N ARG A 92 -2.26 -6.73 6.91
CA ARG A 92 -2.55 -8.12 7.30
C ARG A 92 -3.44 -8.83 6.26
N ALA A 93 -4.48 -8.17 5.76
CA ALA A 93 -5.35 -8.75 4.74
C ALA A 93 -4.59 -8.99 3.41
N GLN A 94 -3.70 -8.08 3.03
CA GLN A 94 -2.83 -8.23 1.87
C GLN A 94 -1.83 -9.38 2.07
N LEU A 95 -1.22 -9.50 3.25
CA LEU A 95 -0.33 -10.61 3.59
C LEU A 95 -1.03 -11.96 3.36
N ASN A 96 -2.25 -12.11 3.87
CA ASN A 96 -3.04 -13.33 3.68
C ASN A 96 -3.37 -13.60 2.21
N SER A 97 -3.61 -12.55 1.43
CA SER A 97 -3.87 -12.68 -0.02
C SER A 97 -2.62 -13.11 -0.77
N VAL A 98 -1.46 -12.53 -0.44
CA VAL A 98 -0.16 -12.89 -1.03
C VAL A 98 0.25 -14.31 -0.62
N ALA A 99 0.12 -14.67 0.66
CA ALA A 99 0.42 -16.01 1.14
C ALA A 99 -0.43 -17.09 0.44
N LYS A 100 -1.73 -16.83 0.25
CA LYS A 100 -2.62 -17.71 -0.52
C LYS A 100 -2.18 -17.81 -1.99
N ARG A 101 -1.89 -16.69 -2.64
CA ARG A 101 -1.42 -16.67 -4.04
C ARG A 101 -0.14 -17.48 -4.25
N VAL A 102 0.80 -17.39 -3.30
CA VAL A 102 2.06 -18.15 -3.27
C VAL A 102 1.84 -19.63 -3.01
N ALA A 103 0.90 -19.98 -2.13
CA ALA A 103 0.57 -21.37 -1.82
C ALA A 103 -0.21 -22.07 -2.94
N ASP A 104 -1.15 -21.39 -3.59
CA ASP A 104 -2.08 -22.01 -4.55
C ASP A 104 -1.41 -22.35 -5.88
N ARG A 105 -0.51 -21.48 -6.37
CA ARG A 105 0.16 -21.70 -7.66
C ARG A 105 1.62 -21.26 -7.64
N PRO A 106 2.47 -21.95 -6.86
CA PRO A 106 3.88 -21.59 -6.69
C PRO A 106 4.67 -21.63 -8.01
N SER A 107 4.29 -22.50 -8.95
CA SER A 107 4.94 -22.65 -10.26
C SER A 107 4.56 -21.56 -11.28
N GLU A 108 3.49 -20.80 -11.03
CA GLU A 108 3.01 -19.72 -11.91
C GLU A 108 3.55 -18.34 -11.50
N ILE A 109 4.34 -18.24 -10.43
CA ILE A 109 4.88 -16.97 -9.95
C ILE A 109 6.15 -16.65 -10.74
N ASP A 110 6.07 -15.61 -11.54
CA ASP A 110 7.19 -15.10 -12.29
C ASP A 110 8.09 -14.19 -11.43
N LYS A 111 9.25 -13.84 -11.97
CA LYS A 111 10.19 -12.97 -11.26
C LYS A 111 9.58 -11.61 -10.92
N ALA A 112 8.76 -11.04 -11.81
CA ALA A 112 8.11 -9.75 -11.59
C ALA A 112 7.10 -9.79 -10.44
N GLU A 113 6.41 -10.92 -10.25
CA GLU A 113 5.52 -11.14 -9.11
C GLU A 113 6.32 -11.31 -7.81
N TRP A 114 7.46 -12.02 -7.83
CA TRP A 114 8.38 -12.06 -6.68
C TRP A 114 8.93 -10.68 -6.30
N ASP A 115 9.28 -9.84 -7.28
CA ASP A 115 9.74 -8.46 -7.04
C ASP A 115 8.62 -7.62 -6.37
N LYS A 116 7.35 -7.80 -6.75
CA LYS A 116 6.21 -7.18 -6.07
C LYS A 116 6.03 -7.68 -4.63
N ILE A 117 6.33 -8.95 -4.38
CA ILE A 117 6.30 -9.51 -3.02
C ILE A 117 7.44 -8.89 -2.18
N ASP A 118 8.62 -8.65 -2.74
CA ASP A 118 9.70 -7.91 -2.05
C ASP A 118 9.28 -6.47 -1.71
N ASP A 119 8.66 -5.76 -2.65
CA ASP A 119 8.13 -4.42 -2.38
C ASP A 119 7.03 -4.45 -1.31
N PHE A 120 6.19 -5.48 -1.30
CA PHE A 120 5.21 -5.70 -0.24
C PHE A 120 5.87 -5.92 1.12
N LEU A 121 7.00 -6.64 1.20
CA LEU A 121 7.74 -6.79 2.46
C LEU A 121 8.17 -5.44 3.04
N ARG A 122 8.48 -4.44 2.22
CA ARG A 122 8.77 -3.08 2.70
C ARG A 122 7.55 -2.41 3.32
N THR A 123 6.38 -2.63 2.72
CA THR A 123 5.10 -2.17 3.29
C THR A 123 4.82 -2.87 4.62
N LEU A 124 5.13 -4.16 4.70
CA LEU A 124 4.98 -4.97 5.92
C LEU A 124 5.93 -4.52 7.04
N TYR A 125 7.16 -4.11 6.70
CA TYR A 125 8.08 -3.49 7.66
C TYR A 125 7.53 -2.17 8.21
N SER A 126 7.01 -1.31 7.32
CA SER A 126 6.40 -0.02 7.69
C SER A 126 5.14 -0.19 8.55
N ALA A 127 4.41 -1.30 8.40
CA ALA A 127 3.30 -1.62 9.31
C ALA A 127 3.77 -1.80 10.76
N GLY A 128 5.02 -2.22 10.99
CA GLY A 128 5.62 -2.22 12.32
C GLY A 128 5.77 -0.81 12.92
N GLU A 129 6.04 0.21 12.10
CA GLU A 129 6.05 1.61 12.57
C GLU A 129 4.63 2.10 12.88
N ASP A 130 3.63 1.71 12.08
CA ASP A 130 2.22 1.99 12.39
C ASP A 130 1.80 1.32 13.71
N MET A 131 2.22 0.07 13.95
CA MET A 131 2.01 -0.63 15.22
C MET A 131 2.65 0.09 16.41
N LYS A 132 3.84 0.70 16.25
CA LYS A 132 4.44 1.52 17.32
C LYS A 132 3.58 2.70 17.69
N VAL A 133 2.96 3.36 16.71
CA VAL A 133 2.06 4.48 16.98
C VAL A 133 0.83 4.02 17.74
N ILE A 134 0.25 2.87 17.36
CA ILE A 134 -0.90 2.27 18.04
C ILE A 134 -0.53 1.86 19.48
N ALA A 135 0.65 1.27 19.67
CA ALA A 135 1.13 0.82 20.99
C ALA A 135 1.33 1.97 21.99
N LYS A 136 1.43 3.23 21.53
CA LYS A 136 1.45 4.40 22.44
C LYS A 136 0.14 4.56 23.21
N GLY A 137 -0.98 4.08 22.67
CA GLY A 137 -2.29 4.10 23.33
C GLY A 137 -2.47 2.99 24.39
N ILE A 138 -1.52 2.08 24.53
CA ILE A 138 -1.56 1.03 25.56
C ILE A 138 -1.07 1.60 26.89
N TYR A 139 -1.97 1.73 27.86
CA TYR A 139 -1.66 2.22 29.21
C TYR A 139 -1.03 1.17 30.12
N GLU A 140 -1.37 -0.11 29.93
CA GLU A 140 -0.85 -1.20 30.74
C GLU A 140 0.62 -1.50 30.35
N PRO A 141 1.59 -1.37 31.28
CA PRO A 141 3.01 -1.44 30.94
C PRO A 141 3.42 -2.83 30.44
N ALA A 142 2.83 -3.90 30.98
CA ALA A 142 3.12 -5.27 30.54
C ALA A 142 2.67 -5.52 29.09
N LYS A 143 1.45 -5.07 28.73
CA LYS A 143 0.93 -5.16 27.37
C LYS A 143 1.73 -4.30 26.39
N LYS A 144 2.16 -3.12 26.84
CA LYS A 144 3.01 -2.24 26.03
C LYS A 144 4.37 -2.87 25.73
N THR A 145 5.02 -3.49 26.73
CA THR A 145 6.27 -4.23 26.50
C THR A 145 6.08 -5.38 25.52
N LYS A 146 5.00 -6.17 25.66
CA LYS A 146 4.70 -7.24 24.71
C LYS A 146 4.45 -6.70 23.29
N ALA A 147 3.70 -5.59 23.16
CA ALA A 147 3.49 -4.93 21.88
C ALA A 147 4.81 -4.48 21.23
N ASP A 148 5.75 -3.91 22.01
CA ASP A 148 7.08 -3.52 21.52
C ASP A 148 7.93 -4.73 21.09
N GLU A 149 7.79 -5.87 21.77
CA GLU A 149 8.42 -7.15 21.39
C GLU A 149 7.84 -7.70 20.08
N ASP A 150 6.51 -7.71 19.96
CA ASP A 150 5.79 -8.14 18.76
C ASP A 150 6.21 -7.27 17.56
N ILE A 151 6.28 -5.95 17.72
CA ILE A 151 6.73 -5.02 16.68
C ILE A 151 8.15 -5.35 16.19
N LYS A 152 9.09 -5.59 17.11
CA LYS A 152 10.47 -5.95 16.75
C LYS A 152 10.53 -7.29 16.05
N LEU A 153 9.76 -8.26 16.54
CA LEU A 153 9.68 -9.59 15.96
C LEU A 153 9.08 -9.55 14.55
N LEU A 154 8.06 -8.73 14.31
CA LEU A 154 7.50 -8.48 12.98
C LEU A 154 8.60 -7.99 12.03
N GLN A 155 9.31 -6.93 12.42
CA GLN A 155 10.38 -6.34 11.59
C GLN A 155 11.50 -7.35 11.30
N SER A 156 11.85 -8.18 12.28
CA SER A 156 12.82 -9.26 12.10
C SER A 156 12.31 -10.36 11.14
N LEU A 157 11.05 -10.79 11.29
CA LEU A 157 10.44 -11.79 10.41
C LEU A 157 10.36 -11.29 8.96
N VAL A 158 10.09 -10.01 8.75
CA VAL A 158 10.12 -9.39 7.42
C VAL A 158 11.51 -9.51 6.78
N GLN A 159 12.58 -9.25 7.54
CA GLN A 159 13.95 -9.42 7.05
C GLN A 159 14.25 -10.90 6.74
N VAL A 160 13.76 -11.82 7.58
CA VAL A 160 13.89 -13.27 7.32
C VAL A 160 13.12 -13.66 6.06
N ALA A 161 11.98 -13.04 5.76
CA ALA A 161 11.17 -13.30 4.58
C ALA A 161 11.83 -12.83 3.27
N GLN A 162 12.79 -11.89 3.32
CA GLN A 162 13.50 -11.45 2.10
C GLN A 162 14.28 -12.58 1.44
N LYS A 163 14.84 -13.50 2.23
CA LYS A 163 15.59 -14.65 1.71
C LYS A 163 14.72 -15.62 0.89
N PRO A 164 13.58 -16.14 1.37
CA PRO A 164 12.73 -16.99 0.56
C PRO A 164 12.14 -16.25 -0.65
N VAL A 165 11.79 -14.96 -0.53
CA VAL A 165 11.31 -14.16 -1.66
C VAL A 165 12.38 -14.04 -2.76
N SER A 166 13.62 -13.71 -2.40
CA SER A 166 14.74 -13.62 -3.35
C SER A 166 15.08 -14.96 -4.03
N ASN A 167 14.77 -16.09 -3.37
CA ASN A 167 15.05 -17.42 -3.90
C ASN A 167 13.83 -18.05 -4.60
N GLY A 168 12.68 -17.36 -4.62
CA GLY A 168 11.41 -17.92 -5.12
C GLY A 168 10.91 -19.12 -4.30
N ASP A 169 11.31 -19.22 -3.03
CA ASP A 169 10.93 -20.30 -2.12
C ASP A 169 9.55 -20.03 -1.52
N SER A 170 8.53 -20.54 -2.20
CA SER A 170 7.13 -20.47 -1.78
C SER A 170 6.86 -21.11 -0.41
N ALA A 171 7.49 -22.24 -0.12
CA ALA A 171 7.31 -22.94 1.15
C ALA A 171 7.94 -22.16 2.31
N GLY A 172 9.16 -21.65 2.11
CA GLY A 172 9.84 -20.78 3.07
C GLY A 172 9.05 -19.49 3.34
N PHE A 173 8.52 -18.86 2.29
CA PHE A 173 7.68 -17.67 2.43
C PHE A 173 6.39 -17.96 3.20
N ALA A 174 5.69 -19.05 2.89
CA ALA A 174 4.44 -19.43 3.56
C ALA A 174 4.62 -19.63 5.08
N VAL A 175 5.72 -20.26 5.50
CA VAL A 175 6.03 -20.45 6.93
C VAL A 175 6.24 -19.11 7.64
N VAL A 176 6.96 -18.17 7.00
CA VAL A 176 7.18 -16.85 7.60
C VAL A 176 5.90 -16.03 7.60
N ALA A 177 5.12 -16.07 6.52
CA ALA A 177 3.84 -15.37 6.42
C ALA A 177 2.84 -15.82 7.50
N ALA A 178 2.77 -17.13 7.79
CA ALA A 178 1.93 -17.65 8.87
C ALA A 178 2.36 -17.15 10.26
N LYS A 179 3.66 -17.06 10.52
CA LYS A 179 4.19 -16.48 11.77
C LYS A 179 3.86 -14.99 11.89
N VAL A 180 3.97 -14.25 10.80
CA VAL A 180 3.63 -12.83 10.77
C VAL A 180 2.12 -12.62 10.99
N ASP A 181 1.26 -13.45 10.39
CA ASP A 181 -0.18 -13.36 10.62
C ASP A 181 -0.55 -13.61 12.08
N GLY A 182 0.03 -14.64 12.71
CA GLY A 182 -0.15 -14.92 14.13
C GLY A 182 0.31 -13.76 15.03
N LEU A 183 1.41 -13.10 14.66
CA LEU A 183 1.90 -11.93 15.39
C LEU A 183 0.92 -10.74 15.29
N PHE A 184 0.29 -10.52 14.12
CA PHE A 184 -0.77 -9.52 14.04
C PHE A 184 -1.98 -9.87 14.91
N GLU A 185 -2.34 -11.15 15.03
CA GLU A 185 -3.40 -11.59 15.96
C GLU A 185 -3.03 -11.29 17.41
N ASP A 186 -1.84 -11.71 17.83
CA ASP A 186 -1.32 -11.47 19.18
C ASP A 186 -1.31 -9.98 19.51
N PHE A 187 -0.87 -9.13 18.57
CA PHE A 187 -0.87 -7.68 18.74
C PHE A 187 -2.29 -7.11 18.85
N PHE A 188 -3.22 -7.55 18.01
CA PHE A 188 -4.60 -7.07 18.08
C PHE A 188 -5.31 -7.53 19.35
N ASP A 189 -4.99 -8.71 19.87
CA ASP A 189 -5.50 -9.19 21.15
C ASP A 189 -5.06 -8.31 22.32
N LEU A 190 -3.86 -7.71 22.27
CA LEU A 190 -3.41 -6.73 23.26
C LEU A 190 -4.24 -5.44 23.26
N LEU A 191 -4.87 -5.11 22.12
CA LEU A 191 -5.70 -3.91 21.98
C LEU A 191 -7.15 -4.12 22.42
N ARG A 192 -7.62 -5.37 22.52
CA ARG A 192 -9.02 -5.69 22.85
C ARG A 192 -9.44 -5.29 24.28
N ASP A 193 -8.48 -5.21 25.19
CA ASP A 193 -8.68 -4.87 26.60
C ASP A 193 -8.42 -3.38 26.91
N ILE A 194 -8.31 -2.51 25.90
CA ILE A 194 -8.14 -1.07 26.14
C ILE A 194 -9.54 -0.49 26.39
N PRO A 195 -9.88 -0.05 27.61
CA PRO A 195 -11.19 0.57 27.87
C PRO A 195 -11.37 1.82 26.99
N ASP A 196 -12.57 2.00 26.44
CA ASP A 196 -12.98 3.07 25.51
C ASP A 196 -12.89 4.50 26.10
N GLU A 197 -12.27 4.69 27.27
CA GLU A 197 -12.16 6.00 27.93
C GLU A 197 -11.03 6.83 27.30
N LEU A 198 -11.34 7.41 26.14
CA LEU A 198 -10.71 8.62 25.58
C LEU A 198 -11.62 9.84 25.77
#